data_AF-A0A2S6GTD7-F1
#
_entry.id   AF-A0A2S6GTD7-F1
#
_cell.length_a   1.000
_cell.length_b   1.000
_cell.length_c   1.000
_cell.angle_alpha   90.00
_cell.angle_beta   90.00
_cell.angle_gamma   90.00
#
_symmetry.space_group_name_H-M   'P 1'
#
loop_
_entity.id
_entity.type
_entity.pdbx_description
1 polymer ?
#
loop_
_entity_poly.entity_id
_entity_poly.type
_entity_poly.pdbx_seq_one_letter_code
_entity_poly.pdbx_strand_id
1 'polypeptide(L)'
;MLAKTPPDNLARRVARGPLFGTRDYDDIALPPPARTRLLERFGQYGIVLACDLTRAGVDSVAALRTELANRSGLNRFRTLLADHFGRRADLIKVAHTLSRTNTLTTNGSARLQSTLDTLKSEITTLELSHTQHFQALRVLTDHYDGALTLSPADAAELLRPTGEHGDSLSDRLGRPADAPGLIEYVETRIDHWSTLALDPTVPPKTANAIRFARRQYEEFLADLL
;
A
#
# COMPACT_ATOMS: atom_id res chain seq x y z
N MET A 1 -36.09 11.03 5.82
CA MET A 1 -34.81 10.40 6.22
C MET A 1 -34.54 9.21 5.31
N LEU A 2 -33.31 9.06 4.80
CA LEU A 2 -32.95 8.02 3.83
C LEU A 2 -33.17 6.60 4.35
N ALA A 3 -32.95 6.37 5.65
CA ALA A 3 -33.18 5.07 6.30
C ALA A 3 -34.65 4.60 6.29
N LYS A 4 -35.61 5.50 6.01
CA LYS A 4 -37.03 5.13 5.85
C LYS A 4 -37.33 4.50 4.49
N THR A 5 -36.45 4.64 3.50
CA THR A 5 -36.60 3.95 2.21
C THR A 5 -36.41 2.44 2.42
N PRO A 6 -37.27 1.57 1.84
CA PRO A 6 -37.14 0.12 1.96
C PRO A 6 -35.73 -0.37 1.55
N PRO A 7 -35.12 -1.33 2.28
CA PRO A 7 -33.73 -1.75 2.06
C PRO A 7 -33.43 -2.12 0.61
N ASP A 8 -34.27 -2.95 -0.01
CA ASP A 8 -34.07 -3.42 -1.38
C ASP A 8 -34.15 -2.30 -2.42
N ASN A 9 -35.06 -1.34 -2.20
CA ASN A 9 -35.18 -0.16 -3.05
C ASN A 9 -33.96 0.75 -2.86
N LEU A 10 -33.53 0.99 -1.63
CA LEU A 10 -32.34 1.79 -1.35
C LEU A 10 -31.10 1.17 -2.01
N ALA A 11 -30.86 -0.12 -1.81
CA ALA A 11 -29.72 -0.83 -2.39
C ALA A 11 -29.71 -0.74 -3.92
N ARG A 12 -30.85 -1.00 -4.57
CA ARG A 12 -31.00 -0.86 -6.04
C ARG A 12 -30.71 0.55 -6.55
N ARG A 13 -31.12 1.58 -5.81
CA ARG A 13 -30.93 2.97 -6.21
C ARG A 13 -29.47 3.39 -6.04
N VAL A 14 -28.88 3.07 -4.89
CA VAL A 14 -27.48 3.40 -4.55
C VAL A 14 -26.48 2.66 -5.45
N ALA A 15 -26.77 1.43 -5.87
CA ALA A 15 -25.95 0.67 -6.81
C ALA A 15 -25.77 1.35 -8.17
N ARG A 16 -26.60 2.34 -8.50
CA ARG A 16 -26.44 3.15 -9.73
C ARG A 16 -25.35 4.23 -9.63
N GLY A 17 -24.63 4.30 -8.51
CA GLY A 17 -23.47 5.17 -8.32
C GLY A 17 -23.78 6.64 -8.57
N PRO A 18 -23.07 7.34 -9.46
CA PRO A 18 -23.31 8.76 -9.70
C PRO A 18 -24.77 9.11 -10.05
N LEU A 19 -25.50 8.20 -10.69
CA LEU A 19 -26.92 8.40 -11.04
C LEU A 19 -27.83 8.44 -9.79
N PHE A 20 -27.41 7.91 -8.65
CA PHE A 20 -28.12 8.09 -7.38
C PHE A 20 -28.06 9.54 -6.89
N GLY A 21 -26.92 10.22 -7.10
CA GLY A 21 -26.71 11.61 -6.72
C GLY A 21 -27.40 12.62 -7.62
N THR A 22 -27.72 12.26 -8.87
CA THR A 22 -28.18 13.22 -9.88
C THR A 22 -29.62 13.05 -10.35
N ARG A 23 -30.20 11.84 -10.34
CA ARG A 23 -31.57 11.61 -10.83
C ARG A 23 -32.64 11.78 -9.77
N ASP A 24 -33.79 12.32 -10.13
CA ASP A 24 -34.95 12.34 -9.24
C ASP A 24 -35.56 10.95 -9.03
N TYR A 25 -36.05 10.73 -7.81
CA TYR A 25 -36.63 9.47 -7.36
C TYR A 25 -37.78 9.75 -6.40
N ASP A 26 -38.99 9.35 -6.76
CA ASP A 26 -40.19 9.59 -5.95
C ASP A 26 -40.19 8.80 -4.63
N ASP A 27 -39.42 7.71 -4.58
CA ASP A 27 -39.26 6.82 -3.42
C ASP A 27 -38.13 7.25 -2.46
N ILE A 28 -37.45 8.37 -2.75
CA ILE A 28 -36.36 8.90 -1.93
C ILE A 28 -36.63 10.36 -1.55
N ALA A 29 -36.97 10.58 -0.29
CA ALA A 29 -37.24 11.92 0.26
C ALA A 29 -35.99 12.83 0.39
N LEU A 30 -34.79 12.38 0.00
CA LEU A 30 -33.59 13.20 0.01
C LEU A 30 -33.34 13.82 -1.37
N PRO A 31 -33.07 15.14 -1.44
CA PRO A 31 -32.81 15.80 -2.72
C PRO A 31 -31.45 15.37 -3.31
N PRO A 32 -31.28 15.45 -4.64
CA PRO A 32 -30.07 15.03 -5.34
C PRO A 32 -28.75 15.56 -4.73
N PRO A 33 -28.59 16.87 -4.42
CA PRO A 33 -27.34 17.40 -3.86
C PRO A 33 -26.95 16.78 -2.51
N ALA A 34 -27.93 16.44 -1.67
CA ALA A 34 -27.67 15.78 -0.39
C ALA A 34 -27.20 14.32 -0.59
N ARG A 35 -27.73 13.63 -1.60
CA ARG A 35 -27.32 12.26 -1.96
C ARG A 35 -25.93 12.22 -2.57
N THR A 36 -25.57 13.21 -3.39
CA THR A 36 -24.20 13.37 -3.89
C THR A 36 -23.21 13.50 -2.75
N ARG A 37 -23.48 14.37 -1.77
CA ARG A 37 -22.64 14.51 -0.57
C ARG A 37 -22.54 13.23 0.24
N LEU A 38 -23.64 12.46 0.34
CA LEU A 38 -23.60 11.15 1.00
C LEU A 38 -22.75 10.14 0.24
N LEU A 39 -22.83 10.12 -1.10
CA LEU A 39 -22.00 9.24 -1.94
C LEU A 39 -20.51 9.58 -1.83
N GLU A 40 -20.16 10.87 -1.87
CA GLU A 40 -18.77 11.32 -1.71
C GLU A 40 -18.19 10.91 -0.36
N ARG A 41 -19.01 10.93 0.70
CA ARG A 41 -18.54 10.70 2.07
C ARG A 41 -18.56 9.24 2.49
N PHE A 42 -19.57 8.47 2.08
CA PHE A 42 -19.78 7.09 2.54
C PHE A 42 -19.59 6.05 1.44
N GLY A 43 -19.57 6.46 0.17
CA GLY A 43 -19.68 5.54 -0.96
C GLY A 43 -21.02 4.79 -0.99
N GLN A 44 -21.18 3.91 -1.97
CA GLN A 44 -22.42 3.15 -2.15
C GLN A 44 -22.69 2.21 -0.97
N TYR A 45 -21.69 1.40 -0.61
CA TYR A 45 -21.79 0.44 0.49
C TYR A 45 -22.06 1.12 1.83
N GLY A 46 -21.33 2.21 2.14
CA GLY A 46 -21.48 2.90 3.41
C GLY A 46 -22.85 3.53 3.60
N ILE A 47 -23.53 3.98 2.53
CA ILE A 47 -24.91 4.49 2.61
C ILE A 47 -25.88 3.39 3.00
N VAL A 48 -25.79 2.21 2.35
CA VAL A 48 -26.66 1.07 2.63
C VAL A 48 -26.44 0.62 4.08
N LEU A 49 -25.18 0.40 4.46
CA LEU A 49 -24.81 -0.03 5.81
C LEU A 49 -25.25 0.97 6.88
N ALA A 50 -25.07 2.28 6.66
CA ALA A 50 -25.50 3.31 7.61
C ALA A 50 -27.02 3.30 7.80
N CYS A 51 -27.79 3.11 6.71
CA CYS A 51 -29.24 3.02 6.79
C CYS A 51 -29.69 1.74 7.50
N ASP A 52 -29.03 0.61 7.25
CA ASP A 52 -29.32 -0.66 7.93
C ASP A 52 -29.05 -0.56 9.44
N LEU A 53 -27.92 0.01 9.84
CA LEU A 53 -27.60 0.28 11.24
C LEU A 53 -28.60 1.22 11.91
N THR A 54 -29.03 2.27 11.20
CA THR A 54 -30.07 3.19 11.69
C THR A 54 -31.39 2.45 11.90
N ARG A 55 -31.78 1.55 10.97
CA ARG A 55 -32.99 0.70 11.14
C ARG A 55 -32.86 -0.30 12.28
N ALA A 56 -31.64 -0.79 12.53
CA ALA A 56 -31.32 -1.70 13.64
C ALA A 56 -31.25 -1.00 15.01
N GLY A 57 -31.55 0.30 15.09
CA GLY A 57 -31.64 1.04 16.35
C GLY A 57 -30.38 1.81 16.75
N VAL A 58 -29.39 1.92 15.86
CA VAL A 58 -28.25 2.81 16.11
C VAL A 58 -28.69 4.26 15.90
N ASP A 59 -28.85 4.98 17.01
CA ASP A 59 -29.51 6.29 17.06
C ASP A 59 -28.57 7.47 17.34
N SER A 60 -27.30 7.20 17.69
CA SER A 60 -26.28 8.23 17.91
C SER A 60 -25.21 8.24 16.82
N VAL A 61 -24.70 9.44 16.51
CA VAL A 61 -23.60 9.61 15.53
C VAL A 61 -22.34 8.87 15.98
N ALA A 62 -22.06 8.83 17.28
CA ALA A 62 -20.91 8.12 17.83
C ALA A 62 -21.04 6.60 17.62
N ALA A 63 -22.18 6.01 17.98
CA ALA A 63 -22.43 4.58 17.78
C ALA A 63 -22.42 4.20 16.29
N LEU A 64 -23.01 5.04 15.42
CA LEU A 64 -23.00 4.82 13.98
C LEU A 64 -21.57 4.83 13.41
N ARG A 65 -20.71 5.75 13.85
CA ARG A 65 -19.30 5.78 13.43
C ARG A 65 -18.54 4.53 13.88
N THR A 66 -18.76 4.07 15.10
CA THR A 66 -18.14 2.85 15.63
C THR A 66 -18.55 1.61 14.82
N GLU A 67 -19.85 1.43 14.60
CA GLU A 67 -20.37 0.28 13.84
C GLU A 67 -19.91 0.30 12.37
N LEU A 68 -19.92 1.48 11.73
CA LEU A 68 -19.39 1.63 10.37
C LEU A 68 -17.89 1.29 10.30
N ALA A 69 -17.09 1.72 11.27
CA ALA A 69 -15.66 1.39 11.31
C ALA A 69 -15.40 -0.11 11.52
N ASN A 70 -16.21 -0.75 12.36
CA ASN A 70 -16.10 -2.19 12.65
C ASN A 70 -16.49 -3.05 11.44
N ARG A 71 -17.57 -2.69 10.75
CA ARG A 71 -18.14 -3.52 9.65
C ARG A 71 -17.55 -3.23 8.28
N SER A 72 -16.99 -2.04 8.06
CA SER A 72 -16.32 -1.69 6.79
C SER A 72 -14.98 -2.40 6.57
N GLY A 73 -14.48 -3.14 7.57
CA GLY A 73 -13.13 -3.70 7.53
C GLY A 73 -12.03 -2.64 7.69
N LEU A 74 -12.37 -1.37 7.91
CA LEU A 74 -11.41 -0.27 8.04
C LEU A 74 -10.47 -0.46 9.23
N ASN A 75 -10.95 -1.03 10.34
CA ASN A 75 -10.09 -1.34 11.49
C ASN A 75 -9.09 -2.45 11.15
N ARG A 76 -9.55 -3.54 10.51
CA ARG A 76 -8.66 -4.60 10.01
C ARG A 76 -7.65 -4.04 9.01
N PHE A 77 -8.07 -3.17 8.10
CA PHE A 77 -7.19 -2.51 7.14
C PHE A 77 -6.18 -1.59 7.82
N ARG A 78 -6.58 -0.81 8.83
CA ARG A 78 -5.67 0.02 9.63
C ARG A 78 -4.64 -0.82 10.40
N THR A 79 -5.05 -1.94 10.97
CA THR A 79 -4.14 -2.88 11.62
C THR A 79 -3.14 -3.45 10.61
N LEU A 80 -3.62 -3.96 9.46
CA LEU A 80 -2.72 -4.44 8.40
C LEU A 80 -1.77 -3.35 7.90
N LEU A 81 -2.25 -2.11 7.71
CA LEU A 81 -1.40 -0.98 7.35
C LEU A 81 -0.37 -0.67 8.44
N ALA A 82 -0.76 -0.70 9.71
CA ALA A 82 0.15 -0.46 10.82
C ALA A 82 1.19 -1.57 10.95
N ASP A 83 0.80 -2.83 10.75
CA ASP A 83 1.68 -3.99 10.83
C ASP A 83 2.72 -3.96 9.69
N HIS A 84 2.28 -3.70 8.46
CA HIS A 84 3.16 -3.71 7.28
C HIS A 84 3.97 -2.42 7.11
N PHE A 85 3.37 -1.27 7.47
CA PHE A 85 3.92 0.04 7.13
C PHE A 85 4.14 0.96 8.33
N GLY A 86 3.76 0.57 9.55
CA GLY A 86 3.89 1.40 10.75
C GLY A 86 5.34 1.80 11.04
N ARG A 87 6.27 0.85 11.00
CA ARG A 87 7.72 1.11 11.15
C ARG A 87 8.33 1.91 10.00
N ARG A 88 7.61 2.03 8.87
CA ARG A 88 8.08 2.69 7.64
C ARG A 88 7.26 3.93 7.29
N ALA A 89 6.39 4.39 8.19
CA ALA A 89 5.48 5.48 7.91
C ALA A 89 6.22 6.75 7.47
N ASP A 90 7.37 7.05 8.08
CA ASP A 90 8.17 8.21 7.71
C ASP A 90 8.87 8.03 6.36
N LEU A 91 9.40 6.85 6.08
CA LEU A 91 9.96 6.52 4.76
C LEU A 91 8.91 6.65 3.65
N ILE A 92 7.67 6.22 3.90
CA ILE A 92 6.55 6.34 2.96
C ILE A 92 6.18 7.80 2.74
N LYS A 93 6.11 8.61 3.80
CA LYS A 93 5.85 10.06 3.69
C LYS A 93 6.94 10.74 2.88
N VAL A 94 8.21 10.38 3.09
CA VAL A 94 9.34 10.89 2.32
C VAL A 94 9.22 10.46 0.85
N ALA A 95 9.02 9.17 0.56
CA ALA A 95 8.85 8.66 -0.80
C ALA A 95 7.75 9.39 -1.57
N HIS A 96 6.59 9.57 -0.94
CA HIS A 96 5.46 10.29 -1.52
C HIS A 96 5.78 11.77 -1.76
N THR A 97 6.47 12.42 -0.83
CA THR A 97 6.88 13.83 -0.97
C THR A 97 7.87 14.01 -2.11
N LEU A 98 8.87 13.14 -2.21
CA LEU A 98 9.87 13.16 -3.29
C LEU A 98 9.20 12.92 -4.65
N SER A 99 8.32 11.92 -4.75
CA SER A 99 7.54 11.65 -5.96
C SER A 99 6.75 12.88 -6.42
N ARG A 100 6.03 13.55 -5.50
CA ARG A 100 5.31 14.79 -5.80
C ARG A 100 6.23 15.91 -6.27
N THR A 101 7.36 16.11 -5.61
CA THR A 101 8.35 17.12 -6.01
C THR A 101 8.91 16.83 -7.40
N ASN A 102 9.11 15.57 -7.76
CA ASN A 102 9.61 15.19 -9.07
C ASN A 102 8.58 15.45 -10.19
N THR A 103 7.29 15.38 -9.88
CA THR A 103 6.20 15.74 -10.82
C THR A 103 6.00 17.25 -11.01
N LEU A 104 6.64 18.10 -10.20
CA LEU A 104 6.54 19.55 -10.38
C LEU A 104 7.15 19.95 -11.71
N THR A 105 6.36 20.64 -12.51
CA THR A 105 6.77 21.29 -13.76
C THR A 105 6.53 22.78 -13.65
N THR A 106 7.36 23.58 -14.32
CA THR A 106 7.14 25.03 -14.41
C THR A 106 7.01 25.44 -15.86
N ASN A 107 6.13 26.40 -16.12
CA ASN A 107 6.05 27.10 -17.40
C ASN A 107 6.77 28.46 -17.33
N GLY A 108 7.61 28.65 -16.31
CA GLY A 108 8.32 29.90 -16.03
C GLY A 108 9.58 30.11 -16.88
N SER A 109 10.37 31.12 -16.51
CA SER A 109 11.61 31.46 -17.22
C SER A 109 12.64 30.32 -17.18
N ALA A 110 13.57 30.30 -18.14
CA ALA A 110 14.65 29.32 -18.21
C ALA A 110 15.46 29.22 -16.90
N ARG A 111 15.60 30.34 -16.16
CA ARG A 111 16.26 30.38 -14.85
C ARG A 111 15.47 29.64 -13.76
N LEU A 112 14.14 29.70 -13.80
CA LEU A 112 13.30 28.97 -12.85
C LEU A 112 13.32 27.46 -13.17
N GLN A 113 13.34 27.11 -14.46
CA GLN A 113 13.52 25.73 -14.90
C GLN A 113 14.86 25.15 -14.43
N SER A 114 15.98 25.87 -14.63
CA SER A 114 17.29 25.40 -14.19
C SER A 114 17.38 25.23 -12.67
N THR A 115 16.74 26.11 -11.90
CA THR A 115 16.69 26.00 -10.43
C THR A 115 15.91 24.75 -10.00
N LEU A 116 14.79 24.45 -10.66
CA LEU A 116 14.02 23.23 -10.39
C LEU A 116 14.80 21.97 -10.77
N ASP A 117 15.54 21.99 -11.88
CA ASP A 117 16.35 20.85 -12.29
C ASP A 117 17.49 20.59 -11.28
N THR A 118 18.12 21.64 -10.74
CA THR A 118 19.12 21.50 -9.65
C THR A 118 18.50 20.90 -8.39
N LEU A 119 17.35 21.40 -7.93
CA LEU A 119 16.65 20.84 -6.77
C LEU A 119 16.25 19.37 -6.97
N LYS A 120 15.78 19.01 -8.17
CA LYS A 120 15.48 17.61 -8.51
C LYS A 120 16.74 16.73 -8.47
N SER A 121 17.89 17.26 -8.91
CA SER A 121 19.15 16.52 -8.87
C SER A 121 19.66 16.27 -7.44
N GLU A 122 19.51 17.25 -6.54
CA GLU A 122 19.85 17.09 -5.12
C GLU A 122 18.92 16.08 -4.45
N ILE A 123 17.62 16.14 -4.75
CA ILE A 123 16.62 15.15 -4.30
C ILE A 123 16.98 13.74 -4.80
N THR A 124 17.35 13.60 -6.07
CA THR A 124 17.78 12.32 -6.64
C THR A 124 19.02 11.79 -5.93
N THR A 125 19.94 12.67 -5.53
CA THR A 125 21.15 12.31 -4.76
C THR A 125 20.80 11.80 -3.36
N LEU A 126 19.80 12.40 -2.71
CA LEU A 126 19.29 11.92 -1.41
C LEU A 126 18.51 10.60 -1.53
N GLU A 127 17.78 10.39 -2.62
CA GLU A 127 17.18 9.09 -2.93
C GLU A 127 18.26 8.01 -3.10
N LEU A 128 19.34 8.36 -3.80
CA LEU A 128 20.48 7.48 -4.01
C LEU A 128 21.17 7.08 -2.68
N SER A 129 21.24 7.98 -1.70
CA SER A 129 21.83 7.66 -0.38
C SER A 129 20.96 6.72 0.47
N HIS A 130 19.64 6.68 0.23
CA HIS A 130 18.70 5.79 0.92
C HIS A 130 18.15 4.68 0.00
N THR A 131 18.87 4.38 -1.08
CA THR A 131 18.42 3.50 -2.17
C THR A 131 17.85 2.17 -1.66
N GLN A 132 18.53 1.51 -0.73
CA GLN A 132 18.12 0.19 -0.22
C GLN A 132 16.75 0.23 0.46
N HIS A 133 16.48 1.26 1.27
CA HIS A 133 15.21 1.41 1.97
C HIS A 133 14.06 1.65 1.00
N PHE A 134 14.27 2.50 -0.02
CA PHE A 134 13.26 2.71 -1.07
C PHE A 134 13.07 1.49 -1.97
N GLN A 135 14.13 0.74 -2.26
CA GLN A 135 14.03 -0.53 -2.99
C GLN A 135 13.23 -1.56 -2.21
N ALA A 136 13.50 -1.74 -0.91
CA ALA A 136 12.74 -2.61 -0.03
C ALA A 136 11.26 -2.23 0.01
N LEU A 137 10.96 -0.93 0.17
CA LEU A 137 9.58 -0.44 0.15
C LEU A 137 8.89 -0.73 -1.19
N ARG A 138 9.56 -0.51 -2.32
CA ARG A 138 9.01 -0.81 -3.64
C ARG A 138 8.70 -2.30 -3.84
N VAL A 139 9.60 -3.18 -3.38
CA VAL A 139 9.39 -4.64 -3.43
C VAL A 139 8.18 -5.05 -2.59
N LEU A 140 8.02 -4.48 -1.39
CA LEU A 140 6.83 -4.72 -0.56
C LEU A 140 5.54 -4.25 -1.24
N THR A 141 5.54 -3.05 -1.81
CA THR A 141 4.38 -2.53 -2.56
C THR A 141 4.03 -3.46 -3.73
N ASP A 142 5.02 -3.85 -4.55
CA ASP A 142 4.77 -4.75 -5.67
C ASP A 142 4.27 -6.13 -5.21
N HIS A 143 4.71 -6.63 -4.04
CA HIS A 143 4.21 -7.87 -3.45
C HIS A 143 2.74 -7.76 -3.04
N TYR A 144 2.37 -6.74 -2.27
CA TYR A 144 0.99 -6.56 -1.78
C TYR A 144 0.01 -6.18 -2.89
N ASP A 145 0.49 -5.54 -3.97
CA ASP A 145 -0.29 -5.28 -5.18
C ASP A 145 -0.50 -6.54 -6.04
N GLY A 146 0.11 -7.68 -5.67
CA GLY A 146 0.06 -8.92 -6.45
C GLY A 146 0.79 -8.83 -7.79
N ALA A 147 1.76 -7.92 -7.91
CA ALA A 147 2.48 -7.64 -9.15
C ALA A 147 3.74 -8.51 -9.34
N LEU A 148 4.05 -9.38 -8.38
CA LEU A 148 5.20 -10.29 -8.42
C LEU A 148 4.77 -11.70 -8.82
N THR A 149 5.49 -12.28 -9.78
CA THR A 149 5.31 -13.66 -10.24
C THR A 149 6.38 -14.55 -9.62
N LEU A 150 6.20 -14.93 -8.35
CA LEU A 150 7.12 -15.80 -7.61
C LEU A 150 6.38 -17.01 -7.05
N SER A 151 7.11 -18.09 -6.76
CA SER A 151 6.55 -19.19 -5.98
C SER A 151 6.13 -18.67 -4.59
N PRO A 152 5.12 -19.27 -3.92
CA PRO A 152 4.74 -18.86 -2.57
C PRO A 152 5.90 -18.90 -1.57
N ALA A 153 6.83 -19.84 -1.73
CA ALA A 153 8.02 -19.96 -0.88
C ALA A 153 8.99 -18.79 -1.11
N ASP A 154 9.27 -18.46 -2.38
CA ASP A 154 10.16 -17.34 -2.73
C ASP A 154 9.55 -16.00 -2.34
N ALA A 155 8.24 -15.83 -2.54
CA ALA A 155 7.52 -14.63 -2.14
C ALA A 155 7.57 -14.43 -0.62
N ALA A 156 7.40 -15.50 0.17
CA ALA A 156 7.49 -15.42 1.63
C ALA A 156 8.92 -15.11 2.10
N GLU A 157 9.93 -15.68 1.46
CA GLU A 157 11.31 -15.39 1.78
C GLU A 157 11.72 -13.96 1.41
N LEU A 158 11.28 -13.45 0.27
CA LEU A 158 11.55 -12.09 -0.21
C LEU A 158 11.15 -11.02 0.81
N LEU A 159 10.16 -11.29 1.66
CA LEU A 159 9.73 -10.38 2.73
C LEU A 159 10.71 -10.28 3.90
N ARG A 160 11.64 -11.22 4.06
CA ARG A 160 12.63 -11.17 5.15
C ARG A 160 13.69 -10.09 4.91
N PRO A 161 14.41 -10.06 3.77
CA PRO A 161 15.44 -9.04 3.54
C PRO A 161 14.88 -7.62 3.40
N THR A 162 13.58 -7.44 3.13
CA THR A 162 12.93 -6.10 3.17
C THR A 162 12.78 -5.55 4.59
N GLY A 163 13.03 -6.37 5.61
CA GLY A 163 12.85 -6.07 7.03
C GLY A 163 11.40 -6.18 7.50
N GLU A 164 10.51 -6.82 6.72
CA GLU A 164 9.08 -6.92 7.03
C GLU A 164 8.84 -7.56 8.40
N HIS A 165 9.71 -8.49 8.78
CA HIS A 165 9.64 -9.24 10.03
C HIS A 165 10.52 -8.64 11.15
N GLY A 166 11.26 -7.57 10.88
CA GLY A 166 12.17 -6.93 11.83
C GLY A 166 13.44 -6.42 11.15
N ASP A 167 14.24 -5.65 11.87
CA ASP A 167 15.45 -5.02 11.34
C ASP A 167 16.75 -5.71 11.79
N SER A 168 16.66 -6.69 12.69
CA SER A 168 17.84 -7.46 13.07
C SER A 168 18.28 -8.39 11.93
N LEU A 169 19.57 -8.73 11.91
CA LEU A 169 20.10 -9.72 10.96
C LEU A 169 19.33 -11.05 11.04
N SER A 170 18.93 -11.45 12.25
CA SER A 170 18.16 -12.68 12.46
C SER A 170 16.76 -12.62 11.85
N ASP A 171 16.06 -11.49 11.98
CA ASP A 171 14.76 -11.29 11.35
C ASP A 171 14.87 -11.29 9.82
N ARG A 172 15.93 -10.65 9.30
CA ARG A 172 16.17 -10.51 7.85
C ARG A 172 16.64 -11.81 7.19
N LEU A 173 17.31 -12.69 7.92
CA LEU A 173 17.69 -14.03 7.46
C LEU A 173 16.60 -15.08 7.75
N GLY A 174 15.68 -14.80 8.67
CA GLY A 174 14.73 -15.78 9.20
C GLY A 174 15.40 -16.91 10.00
N ARG A 175 16.58 -16.63 10.56
CA ARG A 175 17.42 -17.59 11.31
C ARG A 175 18.13 -16.88 12.46
N PRO A 176 18.39 -17.55 13.59
CA PRO A 176 19.23 -16.99 14.65
C PRO A 176 20.62 -16.60 14.13
N ALA A 177 21.19 -15.49 14.63
CA ALA A 177 22.50 -15.02 14.21
C ALA A 177 23.66 -15.96 14.62
N ASP A 178 23.42 -16.82 15.61
CA ASP A 178 24.35 -17.84 16.11
C ASP A 178 24.11 -19.22 15.50
N ALA A 179 23.21 -19.34 14.52
CA ALA A 179 22.92 -20.61 13.88
C ALA A 179 24.16 -21.16 13.15
N PRO A 180 24.52 -22.44 13.35
CA PRO A 180 25.64 -23.04 12.64
C PRO A 180 25.36 -23.08 11.12
N GLY A 181 26.41 -22.87 10.31
CA GLY A 181 26.29 -22.88 8.85
C GLY A 181 25.58 -21.67 8.25
N LEU A 182 25.55 -20.52 8.96
CA LEU A 182 24.89 -19.32 8.47
C LEU A 182 25.47 -18.79 7.15
N ILE A 183 26.81 -18.84 7.01
CA ILE A 183 27.50 -18.45 5.77
C ILE A 183 27.08 -19.34 4.59
N GLU A 184 27.18 -20.66 4.75
CA GLU A 184 26.78 -21.64 3.72
C GLU A 184 25.29 -21.49 3.33
N TYR A 185 24.43 -21.21 4.31
CA TYR A 185 23.03 -20.90 4.04
C TYR A 185 22.87 -19.64 3.19
N VAL A 186 23.56 -18.55 3.54
CA VAL A 186 23.49 -17.29 2.78
C VAL A 186 24.01 -17.49 1.35
N GLU A 187 25.13 -18.18 1.17
CA GLU A 187 25.68 -18.53 -0.15
C GLU A 187 24.66 -19.32 -0.99
N THR A 188 24.03 -20.34 -0.40
CA THR A 188 22.96 -21.13 -1.05
C THR A 188 21.79 -20.24 -1.50
N ARG A 189 21.41 -19.24 -0.68
CA ARG A 189 20.35 -18.29 -1.06
C ARG A 189 20.79 -17.36 -2.17
N ILE A 190 22.03 -16.87 -2.17
CA ILE A 190 22.59 -16.07 -3.28
C ILE A 190 22.51 -16.86 -4.59
N ASP A 191 22.88 -18.14 -4.58
CA ASP A 191 22.83 -19.03 -5.76
C ASP A 191 21.39 -19.24 -6.25
N HIS A 192 20.46 -19.45 -5.32
CA HIS A 192 19.03 -19.59 -5.63
C HIS A 192 18.48 -18.35 -6.34
N TRP A 193 18.67 -17.16 -5.76
CA TRP A 193 18.21 -15.90 -6.35
C TRP A 193 18.95 -15.57 -7.65
N SER A 194 20.23 -15.95 -7.78
CA SER A 194 20.98 -15.84 -9.02
C SER A 194 20.40 -16.69 -10.14
N THR A 195 20.00 -17.93 -9.82
CA THR A 195 19.37 -18.84 -10.79
C THR A 195 18.04 -18.28 -11.28
N LEU A 196 17.19 -17.76 -10.38
CA LEU A 196 15.94 -17.11 -10.76
C LEU A 196 16.16 -15.85 -11.61
N ALA A 197 17.24 -15.11 -11.39
CA ALA A 197 17.56 -13.91 -12.15
C ALA A 197 17.93 -14.19 -13.61
N LEU A 198 18.34 -15.42 -13.94
CA LEU A 198 18.71 -15.85 -15.29
C LEU A 198 17.50 -16.21 -16.16
N ASP A 199 16.31 -16.39 -15.57
CA ASP A 199 15.11 -16.75 -16.33
C ASP A 199 14.58 -15.54 -17.14
N PRO A 200 14.59 -15.60 -18.49
CA PRO A 200 14.17 -14.50 -19.34
C PRO A 200 12.65 -14.28 -19.38
N THR A 201 11.86 -15.23 -18.86
CA THR A 201 10.39 -15.15 -18.85
C THR A 201 9.85 -14.32 -17.68
N VAL A 202 10.72 -13.97 -16.73
CA VAL A 202 10.37 -13.24 -15.52
C VAL A 202 9.99 -11.79 -15.84
N PRO A 203 8.81 -11.31 -15.41
CA PRO A 203 8.40 -9.92 -15.63
C PRO A 203 9.35 -8.90 -14.99
N PRO A 204 9.44 -7.66 -15.52
CA PRO A 204 10.40 -6.66 -15.03
C PRO A 204 10.33 -6.35 -13.54
N LYS A 205 9.11 -6.31 -12.97
CA LYS A 205 8.91 -6.08 -11.52
C LYS A 205 9.46 -7.23 -10.69
N THR A 206 9.15 -8.47 -11.08
CA THR A 206 9.69 -9.68 -10.46
C THR A 206 11.22 -9.75 -10.57
N ALA A 207 11.78 -9.42 -11.74
CA ALA A 207 13.23 -9.40 -11.94
C ALA A 207 13.94 -8.35 -11.04
N ASN A 208 13.31 -7.19 -10.82
CA ASN A 208 13.80 -6.20 -9.85
C ASN A 208 13.79 -6.74 -8.41
N ALA A 209 12.71 -7.42 -8.02
CA ALA A 209 12.60 -8.02 -6.69
C ALA A 209 13.64 -9.13 -6.44
N ILE A 210 13.88 -9.98 -7.43
CA ILE A 210 14.93 -11.01 -7.38
C ILE A 210 16.32 -10.38 -7.23
N ARG A 211 16.64 -9.34 -8.01
CA ARG A 211 17.91 -8.63 -7.89
C ARG A 211 18.08 -7.97 -6.52
N PHE A 212 17.00 -7.39 -5.99
CA PHE A 212 17.00 -6.84 -4.64
C PHE A 212 17.32 -7.92 -3.60
N ALA A 213 16.63 -9.06 -3.64
CA ALA A 213 16.87 -10.16 -2.71
C ALA A 213 18.33 -10.65 -2.78
N ARG A 214 18.85 -10.91 -3.99
CA ARG A 214 20.24 -11.33 -4.18
C ARG A 214 21.22 -10.35 -3.54
N ARG A 215 21.07 -9.06 -3.84
CA ARG A 215 21.93 -8.01 -3.31
C ARG A 215 21.87 -7.92 -1.77
N GLN A 216 20.70 -8.10 -1.17
CA GLN A 216 20.58 -8.13 0.29
C GLN A 216 21.31 -9.32 0.90
N TYR A 217 21.22 -10.51 0.29
CA TYR A 217 22.00 -11.66 0.75
C TYR A 217 23.51 -11.50 0.54
N GLU A 218 23.95 -10.86 -0.55
CA GLU A 218 25.36 -10.49 -0.77
C GLU A 218 25.85 -9.52 0.34
N GLU A 219 25.01 -8.55 0.73
CA GLU A 219 25.31 -7.62 1.83
C GLU A 219 25.36 -8.36 3.19
N PHE A 220 24.42 -9.28 3.47
CA PHE A 220 24.47 -10.10 4.68
C PHE A 220 25.72 -10.98 4.74
N LEU A 221 26.16 -11.52 3.60
CA LEU A 221 27.40 -12.28 3.53
C LEU A 221 28.62 -11.41 3.87
N ALA A 222 28.66 -10.18 3.34
CA ALA A 222 29.73 -9.23 3.64
C ALA A 222 29.78 -8.84 5.13
N ASP A 223 28.62 -8.72 5.80
CA ASP A 223 28.54 -8.42 7.24
C ASP A 223 28.93 -9.61 8.14
N LEU A 224 28.91 -10.84 7.61
CA LEU A 224 29.23 -12.07 8.34
C LEU A 224 30.71 -12.50 8.26
N LEU A 225 31.48 -11.92 7.33
CA LEU A 225 32.91 -12.20 7.09
C LEU A 225 33.83 -11.24 7.83
#